data_AF-A0A357IBV4-F1
#
_entry.id   AF-A0A357IBV4-F1
#
_cell.length_a   1.000
_cell.length_b   1.000
_cell.length_c   1.000
_cell.angle_alpha   90.00
_cell.angle_beta   90.00
_cell.angle_gamma   90.00
#
_symmetry.space_group_name_H-M   'P 1'
#
loop_
_entity.id
_entity.type
_entity.pdbx_description
1 polymer ?
#
loop_
_entity_poly.entity_id
_entity_poly.type
_entity_poly.pdbx_seq_one_letter_code
_entity_poly.pdbx_strand_id
1 'polypeptide(L)' 'TIMMPHPERVFRTVTNSWAPQDWGEAGPWLRMFRNARVWVD' A
#
# COMPACT_ATOMS: atom_id res chain seq x y z
N THR A 1 -1.48 -19.52 -4.38
CA THR A 1 -1.74 -18.92 -3.04
C THR A 1 -1.83 -17.41 -3.18
N ILE A 2 -2.82 -16.77 -2.55
CA ILE A 2 -3.29 -15.40 -2.84
C ILE A 2 -2.92 -14.31 -1.80
N MET A 3 -2.00 -14.57 -0.88
CA MET A 3 -1.57 -13.69 0.23
C MET A 3 -2.43 -13.76 1.50
N MET A 4 -1.73 -13.81 2.62
CA MET A 4 -2.22 -13.64 3.99
C MET A 4 -2.10 -12.21 4.56
N PRO A 5 -1.13 -11.36 4.16
CA PRO A 5 -1.11 -9.96 4.64
C PRO A 5 -2.34 -9.16 4.16
N HIS A 6 -2.63 -8.07 4.88
CA HIS A 6 -3.75 -7.16 4.63
C HIS A 6 -3.23 -5.81 4.07
N PRO A 7 -2.80 -5.73 2.80
CA PRO A 7 -2.25 -4.51 2.20
C PRO A 7 -3.24 -3.33 2.23
N GLU A 8 -4.55 -3.62 2.23
CA GLU A 8 -5.63 -2.64 2.33
C GLU A 8 -5.72 -1.96 3.70
N ARG A 9 -5.10 -2.52 4.75
CA ARG A 9 -5.04 -1.88 6.08
C ARG A 9 -3.89 -0.89 6.20
N VAL A 10 -2.87 -1.00 5.34
CA VAL A 10 -1.59 -0.29 5.47
C VAL A 10 -1.16 0.41 4.18
N PHE A 11 -2.12 0.74 3.32
CA PHE A 11 -1.86 1.49 2.08
C PHE A 11 -1.54 2.98 2.32
N ARG A 12 -1.88 3.54 3.48
CA ARG A 12 -1.48 4.89 3.91
C ARG A 12 -0.30 4.82 4.87
N THR A 13 0.62 5.77 4.79
CA THR A 13 1.78 5.82 5.69
C THR A 13 1.36 5.86 7.16
N VAL A 14 0.37 6.69 7.51
CA VAL A 14 -0.14 6.88 8.89
C VAL A 14 -0.70 5.61 9.53
N THR A 15 -1.09 4.61 8.74
CA THR A 15 -1.64 3.34 9.24
C THR A 15 -0.58 2.28 9.53
N ASN A 16 0.70 2.54 9.24
CA ASN A 16 1.80 1.62 9.57
C ASN A 16 2.23 1.85 11.03
N SER A 17 2.52 0.77 11.78
CA SER A 17 3.01 0.87 13.17
C SER A 17 4.35 1.60 13.28
N TRP A 18 5.14 1.55 12.22
CA TRP A 18 6.36 2.31 12.01
C TRP A 18 6.47 2.68 10.53
N ALA A 19 6.95 3.88 10.23
CA ALA A 19 7.28 4.30 8.89
C ALA A 19 8.46 5.29 8.92
N PRO A 20 9.31 5.31 7.87
CA PRO A 20 10.29 6.36 7.65
C PRO A 20 9.64 7.76 7.58
N GLN A 21 10.34 8.79 8.08
CA GLN A 21 9.82 10.16 8.13
C GLN A 21 9.72 10.83 6.74
N ASP A 22 10.50 10.35 5.77
CA ASP A 22 10.52 10.84 4.40
C ASP A 22 9.35 10.30 3.55
N TRP A 23 8.57 9.35 4.08
CA TRP A 23 7.37 8.88 3.41
C TRP A 23 6.29 9.98 3.45
N GLY A 24 5.70 10.25 2.28
CA GLY A 24 4.51 11.08 2.17
C GLY A 24 3.24 10.33 2.64
N GLU A 25 2.08 10.69 2.11
CA GLU A 25 0.81 10.06 2.49
C GLU A 25 0.69 8.59 2.08
N ALA A 26 1.31 8.23 0.95
CA ALA A 26 1.19 6.91 0.35
C ALA A 26 2.18 5.91 0.94
N GLY A 27 1.65 4.84 1.53
CA GLY A 27 2.44 3.67 1.90
C GLY A 27 2.77 2.80 0.68
N PRO A 28 3.77 1.90 0.79
CA PRO A 28 4.25 1.09 -0.33
C PRO A 28 3.15 0.17 -0.90
N TRP A 29 2.24 -0.31 -0.06
CA TRP A 29 1.16 -1.20 -0.46
C TRP A 29 0.16 -0.56 -1.42
N LEU A 30 0.07 0.78 -1.47
CA LEU A 30 -0.76 1.47 -2.45
C LEU A 30 -0.36 1.15 -3.91
N ARG A 31 0.91 0.80 -4.14
CA ARG A 31 1.41 0.43 -5.46
C ARG A 31 0.70 -0.80 -6.03
N MET A 32 0.33 -1.77 -5.19
CA MET A 32 -0.40 -2.97 -5.63
C MET A 32 -1.74 -2.60 -6.27
N PHE A 33 -2.52 -1.74 -5.63
CA PHE A 33 -3.82 -1.31 -6.13
C PHE A 33 -3.70 -0.38 -7.35
N ARG A 34 -2.67 0.48 -7.40
CA ARG A 34 -2.37 1.30 -8.59
C ARG A 34 -2.02 0.45 -9.80
N ASN A 35 -1.22 -0.60 -9.62
CA ASN A 35 -0.90 -1.52 -10.70
C ASN A 35 -2.14 -2.23 -11.24
N ALA A 36 -3.05 -2.66 -10.34
CA ALA A 36 -4.31 -3.26 -10.76
C ALA A 36 -5.15 -2.28 -11.60
N ARG A 37 -5.21 -1.00 -11.21
CA ARG A 37 -5.94 0.02 -11.98
C ARG A 37 -5.34 0.23 -13.38
N VAL A 38 -4.01 0.29 -13.48
CA VAL A 38 -3.31 0.40 -14.78
C VAL A 38 -3.53 -0.84 -15.65
N TRP A 39 -3.69 -2.02 -15.05
CA TRP A 39 -3.89 -3.26 -15.81
C TRP A 39 -5.30 -3.39 -16.41
N VAL A 40 -6.32 -2.85 -15.73
CA VAL A 40 -7.71 -2.89 -16.24
C VAL A 40 -8.07 -1.73 -17.16
N ASP A 41 -7.18 -0.75 -17.32
CA ASP A 41 -7.28 0.29 -18.35
C ASP A 41 -6.87 -0.23 -19.72
#